data_AF-A0A359GXA7-F1
#
_entry.id   AF-A0A359GXA7-F1
#
_cell.length_a   1.000
_cell.length_b   1.000
_cell.length_c   1.000
_cell.angle_alpha   90.00
_cell.angle_beta   90.00
_cell.angle_gamma   90.00
#
_symmetry.space_group_name_H-M   'P 1'
#
loop_
_entity.id
_entity.type
_entity.pdbx_description
1 polymer ?
#
loop_
_entity_poly.entity_id
_entity_poly.type
_entity_poly.pdbx_seq_one_letter_code
_entity_poly.pdbx_strand_id
1 'polypeptide(L)' 'MKLIKPFRGLRPPRNLANKVASHPYDVLNRKEAYEIAKDNPYSFLHINKPE' A
#
# COMPACT_ATOMS: atom_id res chain seq x y z
N MET A 1 30.45 5.69 -18.37
CA MET A 1 29.88 6.07 -17.06
C MET A 1 28.40 5.69 -17.06
N LYS A 2 27.95 4.76 -16.20
CA LYS A 2 26.52 4.41 -16.12
C LYS A 2 25.82 5.36 -15.15
N LEU A 3 24.92 6.20 -15.67
CA LEU A 3 24.12 7.17 -14.90
C LEU A 3 23.09 6.51 -13.96
N ILE A 4 22.71 5.25 -14.22
CA ILE A 4 21.67 4.55 -13.48
C ILE A 4 22.25 3.28 -12.83
N LYS A 5 22.04 3.14 -11.52
CA LYS A 5 22.33 1.92 -10.76
C LYS A 5 21.03 1.17 -10.46
N PRO A 6 20.94 -0.13 -10.79
CA PRO A 6 19.80 -0.93 -10.36
C PRO A 6 19.81 -1.09 -8.84
N PHE A 7 18.63 -1.13 -8.24
CA PHE A 7 18.43 -1.43 -6.83
C PHE A 7 17.36 -2.50 -6.68
N ARG A 8 17.37 -3.20 -5.54
CA ARG A 8 16.33 -4.18 -5.23
C ARG A 8 15.08 -3.44 -4.77
N GLY A 9 13.97 -3.66 -5.46
CA GLY A 9 12.66 -3.21 -5.00
C GLY A 9 12.27 -3.94 -3.71
N LEU A 10 11.81 -3.19 -2.71
CA LEU A 10 11.20 -3.75 -1.51
C LEU A 10 9.82 -4.30 -1.88
N ARG A 11 9.55 -5.54 -1.46
CA ARG A 11 8.26 -6.20 -1.67
C ARG A 11 7.83 -6.86 -0.35
N PRO A 12 6.52 -6.85 -0.05
CA PRO A 12 6.02 -7.53 1.13
C PRO A 12 6.25 -9.05 1.01
N PRO A 13 6.38 -9.75 2.16
CA PRO A 13 6.34 -11.21 2.20
C PRO A 13 5.10 -11.76 1.48
N ARG A 14 5.22 -12.92 0.81
CA ARG A 14 4.13 -13.51 0.00
C ARG A 14 2.82 -13.66 0.78
N ASN A 15 2.90 -14.03 2.05
CA ASN A 15 1.76 -14.20 2.96
C ASN A 15 1.08 -12.88 3.36
N LEU A 16 1.75 -11.74 3.19
CA LEU A 16 1.21 -10.42 3.48
C LEU A 16 0.85 -9.64 2.21
N ALA A 17 1.26 -10.10 1.04
CA ALA A 17 1.06 -9.39 -0.23
C ALA A 17 -0.42 -9.05 -0.48
N ASN A 18 -1.33 -9.98 -0.18
CA ASN A 18 -2.78 -9.76 -0.30
C ASN A 18 -3.33 -8.76 0.73
N LYS A 19 -2.70 -8.64 1.91
CA LYS A 19 -3.09 -7.68 2.94
C LYS A 19 -2.53 -6.28 2.68
N VAL A 20 -1.35 -6.18 2.07
CA VAL A 20 -0.74 -4.90 1.73
C VAL A 20 -1.34 -4.30 0.46
N ALA A 21 -1.80 -5.14 -0.48
CA ALA A 21 -2.48 -4.66 -1.69
C ALA A 21 -3.66 -3.74 -1.32
N SER A 22 -3.72 -2.57 -1.96
CA SER A 22 -4.77 -1.58 -1.72
C SER A 22 -5.20 -0.97 -3.03
N HIS A 23 -6.46 -0.53 -3.08
CA HIS A 23 -6.99 0.21 -4.21
C HIS A 23 -6.25 1.56 -4.36
N PRO A 24 -6.19 2.13 -5.57
CA PRO A 24 -5.66 3.48 -5.78
C PRO A 24 -6.39 4.50 -4.89
N TYR A 25 -5.67 5.47 -4.33
CA TYR A 25 -6.24 6.52 -3.47
C TYR A 25 -7.26 7.42 -4.19
N ASP A 26 -7.21 7.47 -5.51
CA ASP A 26 -8.08 8.28 -6.37
C ASP A 26 -9.49 7.69 -6.54
N VAL A 27 -9.68 6.40 -6.22
CA VAL A 27 -10.98 5.72 -6.38
C VAL A 27 -11.73 5.52 -5.06
N LEU A 28 -11.14 5.94 -3.93
CA LEU A 28 -11.73 5.76 -2.60
C LEU A 28 -11.95 7.10 -1.89
N ASN A 29 -13.13 7.26 -1.32
CA ASN A 29 -13.40 8.33 -0.37
C ASN A 29 -12.87 7.97 1.02
N ARG A 30 -12.69 8.99 1.87
CA ARG A 30 -12.10 8.85 3.22
C ARG A 30 -12.79 7.78 4.07
N LYS A 31 -14.12 7.75 4.09
CA LYS A 31 -14.89 6.76 4.86
C LYS A 31 -14.63 5.33 4.39
N GLU A 32 -14.65 5.10 3.07
CA GLU A 32 -14.41 3.79 2.48
C GLU A 32 -12.98 3.32 2.75
N ALA A 33 -12.00 4.21 2.59
CA ALA A 33 -10.61 3.90 2.90
C ALA A 33 -10.43 3.51 4.38
N TYR A 34 -11.06 4.24 5.30
CA TYR A 34 -11.03 3.94 6.73
C TYR A 34 -11.67 2.58 7.04
N GLU A 35 -12.85 2.30 6.50
CA GLU A 35 -13.52 1.01 6.72
C GLU A 35 -12.71 -0.17 6.20
N ILE A 36 -12.11 -0.05 5.01
CA ILE A 36 -11.26 -1.09 4.43
C ILE A 36 -9.98 -1.29 5.27
N ALA A 37 -9.43 -0.21 5.82
CA ALA A 37 -8.19 -0.25 6.56
C ALA A 37 -8.35 -0.62 8.04
N LYS A 38 -9.53 -0.43 8.66
CA LYS A 38 -9.74 -0.69 10.09
C LYS A 38 -9.55 -2.16 10.46
N ASP A 39 -10.02 -3.07 9.59
CA ASP A 39 -9.99 -4.51 9.83
C ASP A 39 -8.69 -5.17 9.33
N ASN A 40 -7.78 -4.38 8.75
CA ASN A 40 -6.51 -4.84 8.22
C ASN A 40 -5.33 -3.96 8.68
N PRO A 41 -4.60 -4.35 9.74
CA PRO A 41 -3.47 -3.58 10.27
C PRO A 41 -2.27 -3.50 9.30
N TYR A 42 -2.28 -4.29 8.22
CA TYR A 42 -1.23 -4.28 7.18
C TYR A 42 -1.65 -3.52 5.91
N SER A 43 -2.78 -2.82 5.94
CA SER A 43 -3.31 -2.09 4.78
C SER A 43 -2.38 -0.95 4.39
N PHE A 44 -2.03 -0.85 3.09
CA PHE A 44 -1.22 0.27 2.59
C PHE A 44 -1.97 1.60 2.62
N LEU A 45 -3.31 1.57 2.76
CA LEU A 45 -4.13 2.78 2.92
C LEU A 45 -3.75 3.59 4.17
N HIS A 46 -3.21 2.99 5.22
CA HIS A 46 -2.71 3.74 6.39
C HIS A 46 -1.58 4.71 6.03
N ILE A 47 -0.83 4.43 4.96
CA ILE A 47 0.27 5.29 4.47
C ILE A 47 -0.23 6.15 3.30
N ASN A 48 -0.97 5.55 2.37
CA ASN A 48 -1.37 6.17 1.12
C ASN A 48 -2.54 7.15 1.28
N LYS A 49 -3.40 6.95 2.30
CA LYS A 49 -4.51 7.83 2.67
C LYS A 49 -4.71 7.82 4.20
N PRO A 50 -3.83 8.49 4.95
CA PRO A 50 -3.83 8.48 6.43
C PRO A 50 -4.97 9.28 7.08
N GLU A 51 -5.89 9.82 6.27
CA GLU A 51 -7.03 10.64 6.71
C GLU A 51 -8.18 9.77 7.19
#